data_AF-A0A382HY79-F1
#
_entry.id   AF-A0A382HY79-F1
#
_cell.length_a   1.000
_cell.length_b   1.000
_cell.length_c   1.000
_cell.angle_alpha   90.00
_cell.angle_beta   90.00
_cell.angle_gamma   90.00
#
_symmetry.space_group_name_H-M   'P 1'
#
loop_
_entity.id
_entity.type
_entity.pdbx_description
1 polymer ?
#
loop_
_entity_poly.entity_id
_entity_poly.type
_entity_poly.pdbx_seq_one_letter_code
_entity_poly.pdbx_strand_id
1 'polypeptide(L)'
;DDDRFYYIRENEMFDGDELLKPKDLDGIRKTIMEGLKGASKSMGTRGGVPDRMVIQRTRHDLVMIVELKGTQPNCHISDTLKELIEELDIESNRFSTIDWPIEEELEDIEREIYFNRVSHHAADGVLHYASFLKEKLNVIAVAFSRRGDNQQISHYMWVKNALAPHVLQREVSADKFEQITSFSDFDDLIRESERTPEMVWALQAGIKELEYGIRDMLDKAKFAPLQRSLFVGLVMSALRDQALNNRLGGIDGRRVTSSGQGNVRKAVSDALNNVDEELKKIFDSKTMGADGPWKVLLDGDNTGESTLFKVVNNMYDYLGTLRTDNASQGDFDRVQIFIESFSVPDPTMETASMIPSPRNLATLICKMLEIRKSDIVADISCGTGTFLQTSLDLMLGSDTEENDKIMTNQIIGRDKDAPMLSISRANLVSRFGTPGDLKLVTDSLEIEQLTNSDGE
;
A
#
# COMPACT_ATOMS: atom_id res chain seq x y z
N ASP A 1 -14.23 -17.34 -12.85
CA ASP A 1 -14.64 -18.04 -11.61
C ASP A 1 -14.10 -17.43 -10.33
N ASP A 2 -13.39 -16.30 -10.33
CA ASP A 2 -13.05 -15.62 -9.08
C ASP A 2 -13.87 -14.34 -8.96
N ASP A 3 -14.73 -14.26 -7.93
CA ASP A 3 -15.56 -13.10 -7.52
C ASP A 3 -14.71 -11.89 -7.06
N ARG A 4 -13.45 -11.81 -7.49
CA ARG A 4 -12.41 -10.88 -7.02
C ARG A 4 -11.95 -9.88 -8.07
N PHE A 5 -12.50 -9.94 -9.29
CA PHE A 5 -12.02 -9.14 -10.42
C PHE A 5 -13.14 -8.49 -11.22
N TYR A 6 -12.76 -7.45 -11.96
CA TYR A 6 -13.57 -6.86 -13.02
C TYR A 6 -12.83 -6.96 -14.35
N TYR A 7 -13.57 -7.30 -15.40
CA TYR A 7 -13.07 -7.37 -16.77
C TYR A 7 -13.56 -6.17 -17.56
N ILE A 8 -12.69 -5.49 -18.31
CA ILE A 8 -13.14 -4.50 -19.29
C ILE A 8 -12.92 -5.07 -20.69
N ARG A 9 -14.01 -5.08 -21.47
CA ARG A 9 -14.01 -5.44 -22.88
C ARG A 9 -14.83 -4.41 -23.65
N GLU A 10 -14.28 -3.89 -24.74
CA GLU A 10 -15.02 -2.99 -25.66
C GLU A 10 -15.67 -1.79 -24.94
N ASN A 11 -14.98 -1.22 -23.94
CA ASN A 11 -15.43 -0.14 -23.04
C ASN A 11 -16.52 -0.50 -22.03
N GLU A 12 -16.93 -1.76 -21.94
CA GLU A 12 -17.91 -2.26 -20.97
C GLU A 12 -17.22 -3.06 -19.87
N MET A 13 -17.79 -3.06 -18.66
CA MET A 13 -17.17 -3.69 -17.50
C MET A 13 -18.03 -4.83 -16.95
N PHE A 14 -17.39 -5.95 -16.68
CA PHE A 14 -18.03 -7.22 -16.35
C PHE A 14 -17.51 -7.78 -15.03
N ASP A 15 -18.39 -8.43 -14.28
CA ASP A 15 -18.08 -9.31 -13.15
C ASP A 15 -18.37 -10.76 -13.59
N GLY A 16 -17.32 -11.53 -13.86
CA GLY A 16 -17.47 -12.78 -14.61
C GLY A 16 -18.14 -12.50 -15.96
N ASP A 17 -19.34 -13.04 -16.16
CA ASP A 17 -20.17 -12.81 -17.36
C ASP A 17 -21.24 -11.71 -17.17
N GLU A 18 -21.39 -11.15 -15.97
CA GLU A 18 -22.42 -10.15 -15.66
C GLU A 18 -21.95 -8.74 -16.01
N LEU A 19 -22.70 -8.03 -16.85
CA LEU A 19 -22.44 -6.61 -17.17
C LEU A 19 -22.77 -5.74 -15.95
N LEU A 20 -21.77 -5.01 -15.46
CA LEU A 20 -21.92 -4.15 -14.30
C LEU A 20 -22.53 -2.81 -14.68
N LYS A 21 -23.49 -2.34 -13.86
CA LYS A 21 -24.07 -1.01 -14.02
C LYS A 21 -23.02 0.05 -13.64
N PRO A 22 -22.94 1.18 -14.38
CA PRO A 22 -21.87 2.17 -14.23
C PRO A 22 -21.60 2.66 -12.80
N LYS A 23 -22.65 2.76 -11.97
CA LYS A 23 -22.63 3.46 -10.69
C LYS A 23 -21.75 2.85 -9.59
N ASP A 24 -21.38 1.58 -9.65
CA ASP A 24 -20.67 0.92 -8.55
C ASP A 24 -19.13 0.99 -8.67
N LEU A 25 -18.59 1.42 -9.81
CA LEU A 25 -17.17 1.28 -10.17
C LEU A 25 -16.57 2.48 -10.91
N ASP A 26 -17.25 3.63 -10.81
CA ASP A 26 -16.97 4.83 -11.60
C ASP A 26 -15.57 5.44 -11.37
N GLY A 27 -14.91 5.18 -10.25
CA GLY A 27 -13.59 5.78 -9.95
C GLY A 27 -12.47 5.28 -10.85
N ILE A 28 -12.09 4.01 -10.70
CA ILE A 28 -10.94 3.43 -11.40
C ILE A 28 -11.19 3.26 -12.90
N ARG A 29 -12.41 2.91 -13.30
CA ARG A 29 -12.78 2.82 -14.72
C ARG A 29 -12.64 4.19 -15.38
N LYS A 30 -13.11 5.27 -14.73
CA LYS A 30 -12.92 6.63 -15.23
C LYS A 30 -11.44 6.97 -15.32
N THR A 31 -10.64 6.66 -14.29
CA THR A 31 -9.18 6.85 -14.31
C THR A 31 -8.52 6.17 -15.52
N ILE A 32 -8.85 4.90 -15.78
CA ILE A 32 -8.32 4.12 -16.92
C ILE A 32 -8.76 4.73 -18.24
N MET A 33 -10.06 4.99 -18.42
CA MET A 33 -10.61 5.52 -19.67
C MET A 33 -10.12 6.95 -19.95
N GLU A 34 -9.90 7.76 -18.92
CA GLU A 34 -9.27 9.08 -19.06
C GLU A 34 -7.81 8.97 -19.46
N GLY A 35 -7.05 8.04 -18.86
CA GLY A 35 -5.64 7.80 -19.23
C GLY A 35 -5.51 7.34 -20.69
N LEU A 36 -6.40 6.44 -21.12
CA LEU A 36 -6.38 5.89 -22.49
C LEU A 36 -6.98 6.83 -23.56
N LYS A 37 -7.50 8.00 -23.18
CA LYS A 37 -8.13 8.94 -24.12
C LYS A 37 -7.17 9.39 -25.23
N GLY A 38 -5.87 9.45 -24.93
CA GLY A 38 -4.80 9.78 -25.88
C GLY A 38 -4.07 8.57 -26.48
N ALA A 39 -4.35 7.34 -26.03
CA ALA A 39 -3.57 6.16 -26.38
C ALA A 39 -3.99 5.53 -27.73
N SER A 40 -4.16 6.35 -28.78
CA SER A 40 -4.46 5.82 -30.11
C SER A 40 -3.25 5.06 -30.64
N LYS A 41 -3.44 3.88 -31.24
CA LYS A 41 -2.38 3.20 -32.01
C LYS A 41 -2.27 3.66 -33.46
N SER A 42 -3.14 4.58 -33.86
CA SER A 42 -3.18 5.16 -35.18
C SER A 42 -2.85 6.65 -35.08
N MET A 43 -2.35 7.27 -36.16
CA MET A 43 -2.24 8.74 -36.24
C MET A 43 -3.59 9.50 -36.16
N GLY A 44 -4.69 8.80 -35.85
CA GLY A 44 -6.00 9.39 -35.64
C GLY A 44 -6.22 9.88 -34.21
N THR A 45 -7.17 10.78 -34.04
CA THR A 45 -7.53 11.45 -32.78
C THR A 45 -8.50 10.67 -31.87
N ARG A 46 -8.81 9.40 -32.19
CA ARG A 46 -9.68 8.56 -31.36
C ARG A 46 -8.82 7.74 -30.40
N GLY A 47 -9.06 7.87 -29.10
CA GLY A 47 -8.37 7.07 -28.08
C GLY A 47 -8.44 5.57 -28.36
N GLY A 48 -7.37 4.85 -28.02
CA GLY A 48 -7.27 3.41 -28.19
C GLY A 48 -7.40 2.68 -26.84
N VAL A 49 -7.81 1.42 -26.89
CA VAL A 49 -7.93 0.57 -25.70
C VAL A 49 -7.26 -0.79 -25.95
N PRO A 50 -6.59 -1.38 -24.93
CA PRO A 50 -6.09 -2.75 -24.99
C PRO A 50 -7.18 -3.76 -25.34
N ASP A 51 -6.79 -4.90 -25.90
CA ASP A 51 -7.73 -5.98 -26.23
C ASP A 51 -8.46 -6.49 -24.99
N ARG A 52 -7.78 -6.60 -23.85
CA ARG A 52 -8.39 -6.93 -22.55
C ARG A 52 -7.80 -6.08 -21.44
N MET A 53 -8.61 -5.76 -20.45
CA MET A 53 -8.12 -5.20 -19.19
C MET A 53 -8.77 -5.93 -18.02
N VAL A 54 -7.99 -6.14 -16.96
CA VAL A 54 -8.44 -6.79 -15.73
C VAL A 54 -8.08 -5.89 -14.55
N ILE A 55 -9.03 -5.74 -13.64
CA ILE A 55 -8.89 -4.92 -12.44
C ILE A 55 -9.15 -5.80 -11.23
N GLN A 56 -8.25 -5.76 -10.26
CA GLN A 56 -8.46 -6.42 -8.98
C GLN A 56 -9.38 -5.57 -8.09
N ARG A 57 -10.36 -6.21 -7.46
CA ARG A 57 -11.31 -5.51 -6.57
C ARG A 57 -10.64 -4.83 -5.40
N THR A 58 -9.57 -5.41 -4.87
CA THR A 58 -8.89 -4.93 -3.66
C THR A 58 -7.68 -4.05 -3.92
N ARG A 59 -7.16 -3.98 -5.16
CA ARG A 59 -6.01 -3.13 -5.54
C ARG A 59 -6.41 -2.13 -6.63
N HIS A 60 -6.85 -0.95 -6.23
CA HIS A 60 -7.30 0.09 -7.15
C HIS A 60 -6.18 0.94 -7.77
N ASP A 61 -4.95 0.74 -7.30
CA ASP A 61 -3.75 1.33 -7.87
C ASP A 61 -3.17 0.47 -9.00
N LEU A 62 -3.70 -0.72 -9.26
CA LEU A 62 -3.15 -1.71 -10.19
C LEU A 62 -4.14 -2.08 -11.30
N VAL A 63 -3.66 -2.11 -12.54
CA VAL A 63 -4.42 -2.61 -13.70
C VAL A 63 -3.58 -3.57 -14.51
N MET A 64 -4.17 -4.69 -14.93
CA MET A 64 -3.59 -5.56 -15.93
C MET A 64 -4.19 -5.21 -17.29
N ILE A 65 -3.34 -5.08 -18.30
CA ILE A 65 -3.75 -4.90 -19.69
C ILE A 65 -3.13 -5.98 -20.55
N VAL A 66 -3.88 -6.46 -21.54
CA VAL A 66 -3.45 -7.52 -22.44
C VAL A 66 -3.63 -7.07 -23.88
N GLU A 67 -2.59 -7.24 -24.68
CA GLU A 67 -2.63 -7.09 -26.14
C GLU A 67 -2.42 -8.44 -26.81
N LEU A 68 -3.24 -8.72 -27.83
CA LEU A 68 -3.24 -9.97 -28.58
C LEU A 68 -2.85 -9.73 -30.03
N LYS A 69 -1.89 -10.52 -30.56
CA LYS A 69 -1.56 -10.59 -31.99
C LYS A 69 -1.51 -12.03 -32.48
N GLY A 70 -1.65 -12.25 -33.79
CA GLY A 70 -1.53 -13.62 -34.31
C GLY A 70 -1.67 -13.84 -35.82
N THR A 71 -1.85 -12.76 -36.58
CA THR A 71 -2.10 -12.86 -38.03
C THR A 71 -0.84 -12.67 -38.87
N GLN A 72 0.23 -12.09 -38.33
CA GLN A 72 1.45 -11.74 -39.08
C GLN A 72 2.71 -12.42 -38.50
N PRO A 73 3.74 -12.70 -39.33
CA PRO A 73 5.06 -13.09 -38.84
C PRO A 73 5.66 -12.01 -37.93
N ASN A 74 6.42 -12.41 -36.91
CA ASN A 74 7.14 -11.51 -36.00
C ASN A 74 6.25 -10.46 -35.28
N CYS A 75 4.96 -10.75 -35.08
CA CYS A 75 4.02 -9.83 -34.44
C CYS A 75 4.08 -9.80 -32.90
N HIS A 76 5.10 -10.39 -32.27
CA HIS A 76 5.21 -10.38 -30.81
C HIS A 76 5.82 -9.09 -30.30
N ILE A 77 7.04 -8.77 -30.75
CA ILE A 77 7.85 -7.65 -30.29
C ILE A 77 8.73 -7.19 -31.45
N SER A 78 8.82 -5.87 -31.65
CA SER A 78 9.67 -5.29 -32.69
C SER A 78 11.15 -5.34 -32.33
N ASP A 79 12.04 -5.28 -33.32
CA ASP A 79 13.48 -5.26 -33.06
C ASP A 79 13.91 -4.01 -32.31
N THR A 80 13.33 -2.85 -32.61
CA THR A 80 13.59 -1.60 -31.88
C THR A 80 13.23 -1.70 -30.40
N LEU A 81 12.12 -2.36 -30.04
CA LEU A 81 11.76 -2.55 -28.64
C LEU A 81 12.66 -3.58 -27.95
N LYS A 82 13.14 -4.61 -28.65
CA LYS A 82 14.13 -5.53 -28.08
C LYS A 82 15.42 -4.80 -27.71
N GLU A 83 15.94 -3.97 -28.63
CA GLU A 83 17.15 -3.17 -28.40
C GLU A 83 16.95 -2.23 -27.19
N LEU A 84 15.82 -1.52 -27.14
CA LEU A 84 15.50 -0.64 -26.01
C LEU A 84 15.42 -1.40 -24.68
N ILE A 85 14.81 -2.59 -24.67
CA ILE A 85 14.72 -3.41 -23.47
C ILE A 85 16.10 -3.92 -23.04
N GLU A 86 16.94 -4.34 -23.99
CA GLU A 86 18.31 -4.77 -23.70
C GLU A 86 19.16 -3.63 -23.12
N GLU A 87 19.00 -2.40 -23.63
CA GLU A 87 19.62 -1.19 -23.06
C GLU A 87 19.10 -0.90 -21.65
N LEU A 88 17.79 -1.00 -21.42
CA LEU A 88 17.18 -0.84 -20.10
C LEU A 88 17.65 -1.92 -19.11
N ASP A 89 17.86 -3.16 -19.56
CA ASP A 89 18.36 -4.26 -18.72
C ASP A 89 19.82 -4.00 -18.32
N ILE A 90 20.64 -3.44 -19.21
CA ILE A 90 22.03 -3.03 -18.92
C ILE A 90 22.07 -1.84 -17.94
N GLU A 91 21.22 -0.83 -18.13
CA GLU A 91 21.14 0.35 -17.26
C GLU A 91 20.38 0.10 -15.96
N SER A 92 19.56 -0.95 -15.86
CA SER A 92 18.83 -1.28 -14.63
C SER A 92 19.73 -1.63 -13.44
N ASN A 93 21.04 -1.83 -13.68
CA ASN A 93 22.04 -1.88 -12.62
C ASN A 93 22.40 -0.50 -12.02
N ARG A 94 21.99 0.62 -12.63
CA ARG A 94 21.96 2.01 -12.11
C ARG A 94 21.03 2.91 -12.95
N PHE A 95 19.89 3.30 -12.36
CA PHE A 95 19.06 4.47 -12.76
C PHE A 95 18.99 4.74 -14.28
N SER A 96 18.06 4.10 -15.00
CA SER A 96 17.82 4.47 -16.39
C SER A 96 17.34 5.92 -16.46
N THR A 97 18.13 6.79 -17.08
CA THR A 97 17.73 8.15 -17.49
C THR A 97 17.07 8.15 -18.87
N ILE A 98 16.89 6.98 -19.47
CA ILE A 98 16.21 6.79 -20.75
C ILE A 98 14.74 7.11 -20.55
N ASP A 99 14.31 8.23 -21.13
CA ASP A 99 12.90 8.56 -21.23
C ASP A 99 12.25 7.60 -22.22
N TRP A 100 11.15 6.97 -21.82
CA TRP A 100 10.40 6.15 -22.76
C TRP A 100 9.87 7.06 -23.87
N PRO A 101 10.05 6.73 -25.16
CA PRO A 101 9.70 7.63 -26.25
C PRO A 101 8.21 8.02 -26.18
N ILE A 102 7.95 9.26 -25.78
CA ILE A 102 6.62 9.85 -25.73
C ILE A 102 6.32 10.42 -27.12
N GLU A 103 5.16 10.06 -27.68
CA GLU A 103 4.71 10.49 -29.02
C GLU A 103 4.84 12.00 -29.26
N GLU A 104 4.65 12.80 -28.20
CA GLU A 104 4.68 14.27 -28.26
C GLU A 104 6.05 14.84 -28.67
N GLU A 105 7.14 14.06 -28.51
CA GLU A 105 8.52 14.50 -28.77
C GLU A 105 9.07 14.01 -30.12
N LEU A 106 8.34 13.14 -30.82
CA LEU A 106 8.80 12.50 -32.07
C LEU A 106 8.53 13.36 -33.31
N GLU A 107 9.49 13.40 -34.25
CA GLU A 107 9.30 14.00 -35.58
C GLU A 107 8.30 13.18 -36.44
N ASP A 108 7.74 13.77 -37.50
CA ASP A 108 6.68 13.15 -38.31
C ASP A 108 7.02 11.74 -38.84
N ILE A 109 8.27 11.51 -39.24
CA ILE A 109 8.75 10.21 -39.74
C ILE A 109 8.88 9.20 -38.59
N GLU A 110 9.38 9.64 -37.43
CA GLU A 110 9.55 8.81 -36.25
C GLU A 110 8.19 8.41 -35.66
N ARG A 111 7.20 9.30 -35.74
CA ARG A 111 5.80 9.01 -35.40
C ARG A 111 5.22 7.90 -36.26
N GLU A 112 5.45 7.93 -37.57
CA GLU A 112 4.96 6.87 -38.47
C GLU A 112 5.56 5.51 -38.12
N ILE A 113 6.87 5.47 -37.88
CA ILE A 113 7.59 4.27 -37.48
C ILE A 113 7.06 3.75 -36.14
N TYR A 114 6.88 4.64 -35.16
CA TYR A 114 6.32 4.32 -33.85
C TYR A 114 4.91 3.72 -33.96
N PHE A 115 4.00 4.36 -34.71
CA PHE A 115 2.63 3.89 -34.84
C PHE A 115 2.51 2.55 -35.57
N ASN A 116 3.35 2.35 -36.58
CA ASN A 116 3.45 1.07 -37.26
C ASN A 116 3.87 -0.03 -36.27
N ARG A 117 4.87 0.26 -35.45
CA ARG A 117 5.38 -0.66 -34.43
C ARG A 117 4.31 -1.05 -33.41
N VAL A 118 3.68 -0.09 -32.73
CA VAL A 118 2.68 -0.34 -31.67
C VAL A 118 1.38 -0.96 -32.21
N SER A 119 1.08 -0.79 -33.50
CA SER A 119 -0.07 -1.41 -34.16
C SER A 119 0.14 -2.89 -34.47
N HIS A 120 1.35 -3.27 -34.89
CA HIS A 120 1.63 -4.60 -35.44
C HIS A 120 2.26 -5.58 -34.46
N HIS A 121 2.78 -5.11 -33.33
CA HIS A 121 3.46 -5.94 -32.33
C HIS A 121 2.73 -5.91 -30.99
N ALA A 122 2.60 -7.07 -30.34
CA ALA A 122 1.88 -7.22 -29.09
C ALA A 122 2.56 -6.47 -27.93
N ALA A 123 3.88 -6.64 -27.76
CA ALA A 123 4.68 -6.01 -26.71
C ALA A 123 4.72 -4.49 -26.86
N ASP A 124 5.01 -4.01 -28.07
CA ASP A 124 5.02 -2.58 -28.37
C ASP A 124 3.63 -1.98 -28.15
N GLY A 125 2.58 -2.68 -28.57
CA GLY A 125 1.22 -2.23 -28.42
C GLY A 125 0.75 -2.19 -26.97
N VAL A 126 1.12 -3.16 -26.14
CA VAL A 126 0.72 -3.19 -24.73
C VAL A 126 1.50 -2.15 -23.91
N LEU A 127 2.80 -1.96 -24.20
CA LEU A 127 3.62 -0.97 -23.53
C LEU A 127 3.25 0.47 -23.93
N HIS A 128 2.79 0.68 -25.16
CA HIS A 128 2.15 1.94 -25.54
C HIS A 128 0.97 2.25 -24.61
N TYR A 129 0.02 1.34 -24.41
CA TYR A 129 -1.09 1.60 -23.49
C TYR A 129 -0.62 1.79 -22.04
N ALA A 130 0.36 1.02 -21.59
CA ALA A 130 0.92 1.15 -20.25
C ALA A 130 1.54 2.54 -20.01
N SER A 131 2.20 3.14 -21.01
CA SER A 131 2.83 4.45 -20.88
C SER A 131 1.84 5.59 -20.62
N PHE A 132 0.59 5.46 -21.07
CA PHE A 132 -0.49 6.42 -20.77
C PHE A 132 -1.15 6.19 -19.41
N LEU A 133 -1.15 4.94 -18.94
CA LEU A 133 -1.78 4.58 -17.66
C LEU A 133 -0.86 4.81 -16.47
N LYS A 134 0.47 4.76 -16.68
CA LYS A 134 1.49 4.87 -15.63
C LYS A 134 1.47 6.17 -14.82
N GLU A 135 0.88 7.25 -15.32
CA GLU A 135 0.77 8.49 -14.52
C GLU A 135 -0.21 8.34 -13.35
N LYS A 136 -1.16 7.41 -13.47
CA LYS A 136 -2.26 7.25 -12.51
C LYS A 136 -2.23 5.90 -11.80
N LEU A 137 -1.71 4.86 -12.46
CA LEU A 137 -1.79 3.47 -12.01
C LEU A 137 -0.46 2.74 -12.18
N ASN A 138 -0.26 1.71 -11.37
CA ASN A 138 0.64 0.61 -11.65
C ASN A 138 0.03 -0.26 -12.75
N VAL A 139 0.83 -0.65 -13.74
CA VAL A 139 0.33 -1.36 -14.92
C VAL A 139 1.10 -2.65 -15.13
N ILE A 140 0.40 -3.77 -15.16
CA ILE A 140 0.97 -5.02 -15.65
C ILE A 140 0.57 -5.20 -17.10
N ALA A 141 1.55 -5.18 -17.97
CA ALA A 141 1.38 -5.25 -19.41
C ALA A 141 1.69 -6.68 -19.88
N VAL A 142 0.69 -7.34 -20.47
CA VAL A 142 0.83 -8.71 -20.99
C VAL A 142 0.73 -8.69 -22.50
N ALA A 143 1.80 -9.08 -23.15
CA ALA A 143 1.86 -9.24 -24.59
C ALA A 143 1.65 -10.71 -24.93
N PHE A 144 0.67 -11.01 -25.77
CA PHE A 144 0.43 -12.36 -26.27
C PHE A 144 0.46 -12.36 -27.79
N SER A 145 1.21 -13.29 -28.37
CA SER A 145 1.11 -13.59 -29.79
C SER A 145 1.04 -15.08 -30.06
N ARG A 146 0.25 -15.45 -31.08
CA ARG A 146 0.13 -16.85 -31.52
C ARG A 146 0.13 -16.97 -33.03
N ARG A 147 0.98 -17.84 -33.57
CA ARG A 147 1.01 -18.22 -34.98
C ARG A 147 1.00 -19.74 -35.13
N GLY A 148 -0.13 -20.30 -35.56
CA GLY A 148 -0.32 -21.75 -35.58
C GLY A 148 -0.20 -22.30 -34.15
N ASP A 149 0.76 -23.20 -33.95
CA ASP A 149 1.06 -23.79 -32.65
C ASP A 149 2.14 -23.03 -31.86
N ASN A 150 2.81 -22.05 -32.48
CA ASN A 150 3.83 -21.26 -31.79
C ASN A 150 3.18 -20.10 -31.04
N GLN A 151 3.32 -20.08 -29.72
CA GLN A 151 2.78 -19.05 -28.83
C GLN A 151 3.92 -18.35 -28.09
N GLN A 152 3.81 -17.04 -27.92
CA GLN A 152 4.73 -16.25 -27.13
C GLN A 152 3.95 -15.37 -26.16
N ILE A 153 4.42 -15.30 -24.92
CA ILE A 153 3.88 -14.42 -23.90
C ILE A 153 5.04 -13.65 -23.27
N SER A 154 4.90 -12.33 -23.16
CA SER A 154 5.84 -11.48 -22.42
C SER A 154 5.08 -10.63 -21.42
N HIS A 155 5.73 -10.40 -20.28
CA HIS A 155 5.14 -9.71 -19.15
C HIS A 155 6.03 -8.55 -18.75
N TYR A 156 5.40 -7.41 -18.52
CA TYR A 156 6.06 -6.18 -18.13
C TYR A 156 5.31 -5.56 -16.97
N MET A 157 6.03 -4.87 -16.10
CA MET A 157 5.44 -4.02 -15.07
C MET A 157 5.88 -2.58 -15.31
N TRP A 158 4.91 -1.68 -15.40
CA TRP A 158 5.15 -0.26 -15.37
C TRP A 158 4.66 0.31 -14.05
N VAL A 159 5.59 0.66 -13.18
CA VAL A 159 5.23 1.25 -11.89
C VAL A 159 4.76 2.68 -12.12
N LYS A 160 3.77 3.10 -11.34
CA LYS A 160 3.24 4.45 -11.42
C LYS A 160 4.37 5.48 -11.35
N ASN A 161 4.34 6.46 -12.24
CA ASN A 161 5.32 7.54 -12.41
C ASN A 161 6.73 7.08 -12.84
N ALA A 162 6.99 5.78 -13.05
CA ALA A 162 8.29 5.32 -13.55
C ALA A 162 8.52 5.81 -15.00
N LEU A 163 9.79 6.06 -15.33
CA LEU A 163 10.19 6.50 -16.67
C LEU A 163 10.10 5.37 -17.71
N ALA A 164 10.38 4.14 -17.30
CA ALA A 164 10.41 2.98 -18.18
C ALA A 164 9.75 1.75 -17.53
N PRO A 165 9.29 0.77 -18.34
CA PRO A 165 8.77 -0.50 -17.84
C PRO A 165 9.89 -1.46 -17.42
N HIS A 166 9.59 -2.33 -16.48
CA HIS A 166 10.42 -3.46 -16.08
C HIS A 166 9.98 -4.74 -16.80
N VAL A 167 10.94 -5.49 -17.33
CA VAL A 167 10.69 -6.84 -17.83
C VAL A 167 10.58 -7.78 -16.64
N LEU A 168 9.49 -8.54 -16.57
CA LEU A 168 9.35 -9.57 -15.55
C LEU A 168 10.06 -10.85 -16.04
N GLN A 169 11.31 -11.05 -15.63
CA GLN A 169 12.14 -12.18 -16.05
C GLN A 169 12.01 -13.42 -15.12
N ARG A 170 12.23 -14.59 -15.72
CA ARG A 170 12.27 -15.94 -15.14
C ARG A 170 13.46 -16.12 -14.18
N GLU A 171 13.23 -16.14 -12.87
CA GLU A 171 14.07 -16.97 -11.99
C GLU A 171 13.33 -18.19 -11.40
N VAL A 172 12.02 -18.34 -11.63
CA VAL A 172 11.26 -19.49 -11.11
C VAL A 172 10.42 -20.16 -12.20
N SER A 173 10.92 -21.31 -12.68
CA SER A 173 10.24 -22.33 -13.52
C SER A 173 9.65 -21.89 -14.88
N ALA A 174 10.27 -22.38 -15.96
CA ALA A 174 9.85 -22.21 -17.36
C ALA A 174 8.39 -22.58 -17.66
N ASP A 175 7.84 -23.57 -16.94
CA ASP A 175 6.64 -24.29 -17.36
C ASP A 175 5.33 -23.60 -16.95
N LYS A 176 5.34 -22.71 -15.95
CA LYS A 176 4.14 -21.98 -15.50
C LYS A 176 3.81 -20.75 -16.37
N PHE A 177 4.81 -20.15 -17.00
CA PHE A 177 4.69 -18.82 -17.61
C PHE A 177 4.16 -18.84 -19.05
N GLU A 178 4.39 -19.94 -19.77
CA GLU A 178 3.79 -20.17 -21.10
C GLU A 178 2.31 -20.58 -21.01
N GLN A 179 1.84 -20.83 -19.78
CA GLN A 179 0.51 -21.28 -19.44
C GLN A 179 0.00 -20.51 -18.21
N ILE A 180 -0.12 -19.18 -18.30
CA ILE A 180 -1.00 -18.45 -17.37
C ILE A 180 -2.40 -19.02 -17.55
N THR A 181 -2.70 -20.02 -16.74
CA THR A 181 -3.92 -20.82 -16.75
C THR A 181 -4.84 -20.36 -15.63
N SER A 182 -4.31 -19.58 -14.67
CA SER A 182 -5.02 -19.04 -13.51
C SER A 182 -4.43 -17.70 -13.05
N PHE A 183 -5.26 -16.88 -12.39
CA PHE A 183 -4.82 -15.60 -11.81
C PHE A 183 -3.95 -15.76 -10.54
N SER A 184 -3.96 -16.93 -9.89
CA SER A 184 -3.05 -17.20 -8.76
C SER A 184 -1.58 -17.27 -9.17
N ASP A 185 -1.28 -17.75 -10.39
CA ASP A 185 0.08 -17.71 -10.92
C ASP A 185 0.54 -16.27 -11.20
N PHE A 186 -0.40 -15.34 -11.36
CA PHE A 186 -0.14 -13.93 -11.56
C PHE A 186 0.13 -13.18 -10.25
N ASP A 187 -0.59 -13.50 -9.18
CA ASP A 187 -0.25 -13.04 -7.83
C ASP A 187 1.16 -13.48 -7.43
N ASP A 188 1.56 -14.71 -7.77
CA ASP A 188 2.92 -15.21 -7.53
C ASP A 188 3.97 -14.48 -8.37
N LEU A 189 3.67 -14.11 -9.62
CA LEU A 189 4.53 -13.27 -10.44
C LEU A 189 4.71 -11.87 -9.86
N ILE A 190 3.62 -11.23 -9.41
CA ILE A 190 3.69 -9.95 -8.71
C ILE A 190 4.60 -10.12 -7.48
N ARG A 191 4.38 -11.15 -6.66
CA ARG A 191 5.18 -11.43 -5.45
C ARG A 191 6.66 -11.66 -5.73
N GLU A 192 7.01 -12.27 -6.85
CA GLU A 192 8.40 -12.48 -7.27
C GLU A 192 9.02 -11.18 -7.81
N SER A 193 8.27 -10.42 -8.62
CA SER A 193 8.71 -9.12 -9.13
C SER A 193 8.86 -8.05 -8.04
N GLU A 194 8.06 -8.11 -6.97
CA GLU A 194 8.18 -7.27 -5.77
C GLU A 194 9.43 -7.55 -4.94
N ARG A 195 10.22 -8.57 -5.29
CA ARG A 195 11.52 -8.84 -4.69
C ARG A 195 12.69 -8.25 -5.48
N THR A 196 12.45 -7.72 -6.68
CA THR A 196 13.51 -7.01 -7.41
C THR A 196 13.77 -5.67 -6.72
N PRO A 197 15.04 -5.22 -6.61
CA PRO A 197 15.37 -3.95 -5.97
C PRO A 197 14.58 -2.75 -6.50
N GLU A 198 14.24 -2.76 -7.79
CA GLU A 198 13.58 -1.68 -8.51
C GLU A 198 12.09 -1.59 -8.14
N MET A 199 11.40 -2.73 -8.05
CA MET A 199 10.00 -2.76 -7.60
C MET A 199 9.88 -2.40 -6.12
N VAL A 200 10.80 -2.89 -5.29
CA VAL A 200 10.89 -2.49 -3.88
C VAL A 200 11.04 -0.97 -3.78
N TRP A 201 11.91 -0.38 -4.59
CA TRP A 201 12.13 1.06 -4.61
C TRP A 201 10.91 1.85 -5.09
N ALA A 202 10.22 1.39 -6.12
CA ALA A 202 9.08 2.08 -6.68
C ALA A 202 7.83 1.98 -5.78
N LEU A 203 7.63 0.84 -5.12
CA LEU A 203 6.68 0.72 -4.00
C LEU A 203 7.05 1.66 -2.84
N GLN A 204 8.33 1.72 -2.48
CA GLN A 204 8.81 2.67 -1.47
C GLN A 204 8.57 4.14 -1.89
N ALA A 205 8.69 4.49 -3.17
CA ALA A 205 8.42 5.82 -3.68
C ALA A 205 6.93 6.19 -3.58
N GLY A 206 6.02 5.30 -3.98
CA GLY A 206 4.57 5.50 -3.82
C GLY A 206 4.16 5.61 -2.35
N ILE A 207 4.76 4.80 -1.48
CA ILE A 207 4.58 4.88 -0.02
C ILE A 207 5.07 6.24 0.50
N LYS A 208 6.22 6.74 0.02
CA LYS A 208 6.73 8.06 0.38
C LYS A 208 5.81 9.18 -0.09
N GLU A 209 5.27 9.12 -1.30
CA GLU A 209 4.28 10.13 -1.77
C GLU A 209 3.05 10.19 -0.85
N LEU A 210 2.51 9.04 -0.45
CA LEU A 210 1.40 8.96 0.51
C LEU A 210 1.80 9.52 1.87
N GLU A 211 3.00 9.18 2.35
CA GLU A 211 3.55 9.70 3.60
C GLU A 211 3.67 11.23 3.58
N TYR A 212 4.28 11.80 2.54
CA TYR A 212 4.43 13.25 2.37
C TYR A 212 3.06 13.94 2.29
N GLY A 213 2.11 13.38 1.56
CA GLY A 213 0.76 13.93 1.45
C GLY A 213 0.02 13.94 2.78
N ILE A 214 0.10 12.85 3.56
CA ILE A 214 -0.49 12.78 4.89
C ILE A 214 0.20 13.76 5.83
N ARG A 215 1.54 13.83 5.79
CA ARG A 215 2.32 14.75 6.63
C ARG A 215 1.95 16.20 6.36
N ASP A 216 1.92 16.62 5.10
CA ASP A 216 1.55 17.98 4.72
C ASP A 216 0.17 18.38 5.25
N MET A 217 -0.80 17.46 5.19
CA MET A 217 -2.13 17.68 5.78
C MET A 217 -2.08 17.83 7.31
N LEU A 218 -1.30 17.00 8.00
CA LEU A 218 -1.15 17.06 9.46
C LEU A 218 -0.35 18.30 9.92
N ASP A 219 0.65 18.72 9.15
CA ASP A 219 1.44 19.93 9.42
C ASP A 219 0.60 21.20 9.23
N LYS A 220 -0.25 21.24 8.19
CA LYS A 220 -1.25 22.31 8.01
C LYS A 220 -2.26 22.36 9.15
N ALA A 221 -2.64 21.19 9.69
CA ALA A 221 -3.44 21.07 10.90
C ALA A 221 -2.65 21.40 12.19
N LYS A 222 -1.33 21.63 12.11
CA LYS A 222 -0.43 21.95 13.22
C LYS A 222 -0.26 20.82 14.24
N PHE A 223 -0.32 19.56 13.81
CA PHE A 223 0.03 18.42 14.66
C PHE A 223 1.54 18.41 14.94
N ALA A 224 1.91 18.32 16.21
CA ALA A 224 3.30 18.09 16.60
C ALA A 224 3.76 16.67 16.15
N PRO A 225 5.06 16.42 15.93
CA PRO A 225 5.55 15.13 15.40
C PRO A 225 5.03 13.88 16.16
N LEU A 226 5.00 13.93 17.49
CA LEU A 226 4.45 12.84 18.31
C LEU A 226 2.95 12.64 18.12
N GLN A 227 2.19 13.74 17.97
CA GLN A 227 0.76 13.69 17.70
C GLN A 227 0.48 13.04 16.34
N ARG A 228 1.33 13.26 15.33
CA ARG A 228 1.17 12.67 13.99
C ARG A 228 1.32 11.16 14.02
N SER A 229 2.39 10.66 14.64
CA SER A 229 2.67 9.22 14.72
C SER A 229 1.53 8.48 15.42
N LEU A 230 1.07 9.03 16.55
CA LEU A 230 -0.02 8.47 17.31
C LEU A 230 -1.35 8.56 16.55
N PHE A 231 -1.62 9.69 15.88
CA PHE A 231 -2.80 9.86 15.05
C PHE A 231 -2.86 8.83 13.93
N VAL A 232 -1.75 8.62 13.21
CA VAL A 232 -1.63 7.60 12.16
C VAL A 232 -1.82 6.20 12.75
N GLY A 233 -1.21 5.87 13.89
CA GLY A 233 -1.43 4.58 14.56
C GLY A 233 -2.90 4.32 14.92
N LEU A 234 -3.59 5.34 15.43
CA LEU A 234 -5.02 5.26 15.78
C LEU A 234 -5.93 5.12 14.55
N VAL A 235 -5.65 5.87 13.48
CA VAL A 235 -6.40 5.73 12.22
C VAL A 235 -6.17 4.35 11.62
N MET A 236 -4.94 3.81 11.64
CA MET A 236 -4.67 2.44 11.20
C MET A 236 -5.46 1.41 12.03
N SER A 237 -5.48 1.56 13.35
CA SER A 237 -6.28 0.70 14.25
C SER A 237 -7.76 0.79 13.90
N ALA A 238 -8.29 1.99 13.69
CA ALA A 238 -9.69 2.20 13.36
C ALA A 238 -10.03 1.60 11.98
N LEU A 239 -9.17 1.73 10.98
CA LEU A 239 -9.36 1.14 9.66
C LEU A 239 -9.31 -0.40 9.67
N ARG A 240 -8.62 -0.99 10.64
CA ARG A 240 -8.59 -2.45 10.87
C ARG A 240 -9.81 -2.97 11.62
N ASP A 241 -10.59 -2.11 12.27
CA ASP A 241 -11.85 -2.50 12.89
C ASP A 241 -12.79 -3.04 11.80
N GLN A 242 -13.13 -4.33 11.91
CA GLN A 242 -13.97 -5.01 10.94
C GLN A 242 -15.35 -4.34 10.80
N ALA A 243 -15.91 -3.75 11.85
CA ALA A 243 -17.18 -3.04 11.80
C ALA A 243 -17.06 -1.68 11.09
N LEU A 244 -15.96 -0.94 11.28
CA LEU A 244 -15.70 0.27 10.49
C LEU A 244 -15.45 -0.12 9.03
N ASN A 245 -14.55 -1.06 8.79
CA ASN A 245 -14.23 -1.58 7.47
C ASN A 245 -15.50 -2.03 6.71
N ASN A 246 -16.37 -2.82 7.34
CA ASN A 246 -17.66 -3.23 6.76
C ASN A 246 -18.59 -2.03 6.46
N ARG A 247 -18.59 -1.00 7.30
CA ARG A 247 -19.35 0.25 7.07
C ARG A 247 -18.72 1.15 5.99
N LEU A 248 -17.43 0.99 5.74
CA LEU A 248 -16.69 1.65 4.67
C LEU A 248 -16.75 0.89 3.34
N GLY A 249 -17.20 -0.37 3.34
CA GLY A 249 -17.35 -1.21 2.14
C GLY A 249 -16.50 -2.47 2.12
N GLY A 250 -16.03 -2.95 3.28
CA GLY A 250 -15.15 -4.11 3.43
C GLY A 250 -13.72 -3.86 2.96
N ILE A 251 -12.84 -4.84 3.17
CA ILE A 251 -11.59 -4.99 2.41
C ILE A 251 -11.98 -5.46 0.99
N ASP A 252 -12.87 -4.71 0.34
CA ASP A 252 -13.36 -4.92 -1.04
C ASP A 252 -13.06 -3.66 -1.88
N GLY A 253 -12.07 -2.89 -1.44
CA GLY A 253 -11.40 -1.83 -2.18
C GLY A 253 -12.11 -0.48 -2.23
N ARG A 254 -13.38 -0.36 -1.83
CA ARG A 254 -14.08 0.93 -2.00
C ARG A 254 -13.49 2.00 -1.05
N ARG A 255 -12.83 3.01 -1.63
CA ARG A 255 -12.51 4.28 -0.94
C ARG A 255 -13.74 4.79 -0.20
N VAL A 256 -13.54 5.38 0.98
CA VAL A 256 -14.66 5.97 1.71
C VAL A 256 -15.29 7.04 0.84
N THR A 257 -16.61 6.98 0.66
CA THR A 257 -17.33 8.03 -0.09
C THR A 257 -17.50 9.27 0.77
N SER A 258 -17.68 10.44 0.15
CA SER A 258 -17.93 11.70 0.87
C SER A 258 -19.10 11.63 1.86
N SER A 259 -20.10 10.78 1.60
CA SER A 259 -21.21 10.52 2.52
C SER A 259 -20.81 9.75 3.81
N GLY A 260 -19.69 9.02 3.78
CA GLY A 260 -19.16 8.22 4.89
C GLY A 260 -18.30 9.01 5.89
N GLN A 261 -18.04 10.29 5.65
CA GLN A 261 -17.16 11.12 6.49
C GLN A 261 -17.58 11.21 7.95
N GLY A 262 -18.89 11.21 8.22
CA GLY A 262 -19.41 11.19 9.58
C GLY A 262 -19.05 9.91 10.34
N ASN A 263 -19.01 8.76 9.65
CA ASN A 263 -18.62 7.48 10.24
C ASN A 263 -17.12 7.46 10.55
N VAL A 264 -16.30 7.94 9.62
CA VAL A 264 -14.85 8.08 9.81
C VAL A 264 -14.56 8.99 11.02
N ARG A 265 -15.19 10.16 11.07
CA ARG A 265 -15.04 11.09 12.19
C ARG A 265 -15.38 10.43 13.51
N LYS A 266 -16.50 9.71 13.57
CA LYS A 266 -16.93 9.01 14.79
C LYS A 266 -15.91 7.95 15.21
N ALA A 267 -15.49 7.07 14.30
CA ALA A 267 -14.58 5.98 14.63
C ALA A 267 -13.21 6.47 15.11
N VAL A 268 -12.65 7.50 14.45
CA VAL A 268 -11.37 8.09 14.88
C VAL A 268 -11.52 8.81 16.23
N SER A 269 -12.67 9.47 16.47
CA SER A 269 -12.96 10.09 17.78
C SER A 269 -13.10 9.04 18.89
N ASP A 270 -13.78 7.93 18.61
CA ASP A 270 -13.95 6.83 19.56
C ASP A 270 -12.58 6.20 19.89
N ALA A 271 -11.73 5.96 18.88
CA ALA A 271 -10.36 5.49 19.08
C ALA A 271 -9.53 6.46 19.93
N LEU A 272 -9.62 7.77 19.66
CA LEU A 272 -8.94 8.82 20.44
C LEU A 272 -9.44 8.90 21.89
N ASN A 273 -10.71 8.59 22.15
CA ASN A 273 -11.28 8.62 23.50
C ASN A 273 -10.93 7.37 24.33
N ASN A 274 -10.66 6.25 23.65
CA ASN A 274 -10.37 4.96 24.27
C ASN A 274 -8.87 4.72 24.49
N VAL A 275 -8.01 5.67 24.16
CA VAL A 275 -6.60 5.62 24.56
C VAL A 275 -6.46 5.85 26.07
N ASP A 276 -5.36 5.35 26.64
CA ASP A 276 -5.02 5.58 28.04
C ASP A 276 -4.78 7.07 28.35
N GLU A 277 -4.78 7.40 29.65
CA GLU A 277 -4.67 8.78 30.13
C GLU A 277 -3.34 9.46 29.75
N GLU A 278 -2.23 8.73 29.57
CA GLU A 278 -0.97 9.34 29.12
C GLU A 278 -1.10 9.81 27.66
N LEU A 279 -1.75 9.04 26.79
CA LEU A 279 -2.02 9.46 25.42
C LEU A 279 -3.04 10.60 25.31
N LYS A 280 -4.03 10.65 26.21
CA LYS A 280 -4.95 11.80 26.27
C LYS A 280 -4.22 13.11 26.59
N LYS A 281 -3.06 13.07 27.25
CA LYS A 281 -2.21 14.26 27.44
C LYS A 281 -1.54 14.71 26.14
N ILE A 282 -1.27 13.79 25.20
CA ILE A 282 -0.73 14.12 23.87
C ILE A 282 -1.83 14.74 23.00
N PHE A 283 -3.05 14.21 23.08
CA PHE A 283 -4.26 14.80 22.49
C PHE A 283 -5.07 15.62 23.50
N ASP A 284 -4.39 16.59 24.12
CA ASP A 284 -4.99 17.42 25.15
C ASP A 284 -6.17 18.28 24.65
N SER A 285 -6.81 18.98 25.59
CA SER A 285 -7.91 19.89 25.29
C SER A 285 -7.55 21.03 24.33
N LYS A 286 -6.27 21.38 24.20
CA LYS A 286 -5.80 22.34 23.19
C LYS A 286 -5.79 21.72 21.80
N THR A 287 -5.38 20.47 21.71
CA THR A 287 -5.35 19.68 20.48
C THR A 287 -6.77 19.41 19.97
N MET A 288 -7.65 19.00 20.89
CA MET A 288 -9.05 18.64 20.62
C MET A 288 -10.04 19.82 20.66
N GLY A 289 -9.57 21.01 21.04
CA GLY A 289 -10.39 22.19 21.26
C GLY A 289 -10.99 22.79 19.99
N ALA A 290 -11.90 23.77 20.18
CA ALA A 290 -12.63 24.42 19.09
C ALA A 290 -11.73 25.15 18.08
N ASP A 291 -10.55 25.59 18.49
CA ASP A 291 -9.52 26.22 17.64
C ASP A 291 -8.27 25.33 17.49
N GLY A 292 -8.38 24.07 17.93
CA GLY A 292 -7.26 23.13 17.99
C GLY A 292 -6.99 22.42 16.66
N PRO A 293 -5.82 21.79 16.53
CA PRO A 293 -5.47 20.91 15.41
C PRO A 293 -6.57 19.95 14.96
N TRP A 294 -7.28 19.34 15.89
CA TRP A 294 -8.38 18.41 15.58
C TRP A 294 -9.49 19.08 14.77
N LYS A 295 -9.85 20.32 15.09
CA LYS A 295 -10.89 21.05 14.36
C LYS A 295 -10.49 21.28 12.89
N VAL A 296 -9.22 21.61 12.63
CA VAL A 296 -8.71 21.83 11.27
C VAL A 296 -8.85 20.57 10.41
N LEU A 297 -8.66 19.39 11.00
CA LEU A 297 -8.89 18.13 10.29
C LEU A 297 -10.35 17.93 9.91
N LEU A 298 -11.28 18.38 10.76
CA LEU A 298 -12.71 18.23 10.54
C LEU A 298 -13.29 19.23 9.55
N ASP A 299 -12.55 20.28 9.22
CA ASP A 299 -12.99 21.30 8.29
C ASP A 299 -12.98 20.79 6.86
N GLY A 300 -14.11 21.01 6.18
CA GLY A 300 -14.31 20.71 4.78
C GLY A 300 -13.62 21.75 3.91
N ASP A 301 -13.04 21.31 2.79
CA ASP A 301 -12.57 22.22 1.76
C ASP A 301 -13.69 22.60 0.77
N ASN A 302 -13.31 23.23 -0.33
CA ASN A 302 -14.24 23.64 -1.40
C ASN A 302 -14.95 22.47 -2.10
N THR A 303 -14.50 21.23 -1.88
CA THR A 303 -15.12 20.00 -2.40
C THR A 303 -16.16 19.40 -1.44
N GLY A 304 -16.27 19.96 -0.22
CA GLY A 304 -17.13 19.44 0.84
C GLY A 304 -16.49 18.29 1.61
N GLU A 305 -15.22 17.97 1.35
CA GLU A 305 -14.51 16.88 2.01
C GLU A 305 -13.59 17.39 3.11
N SER A 306 -13.68 16.77 4.29
CA SER A 306 -12.80 17.09 5.41
C SER A 306 -11.36 16.63 5.16
N THR A 307 -10.39 17.35 5.73
CA THR A 307 -8.99 16.94 5.69
C THR A 307 -8.79 15.56 6.35
N LEU A 308 -9.52 15.27 7.43
CA LEU A 308 -9.56 13.96 8.10
C LEU A 308 -9.91 12.85 7.11
N PHE A 309 -10.95 13.07 6.30
CA PHE A 309 -11.37 12.09 5.32
C PHE A 309 -10.31 11.82 4.26
N LYS A 310 -9.61 12.85 3.80
CA LYS A 310 -8.52 12.71 2.83
C LYS A 310 -7.34 11.94 3.42
N VAL A 311 -6.95 12.25 4.66
CA VAL A 311 -5.92 11.48 5.37
C VAL A 311 -6.32 10.01 5.46
N VAL A 312 -7.56 9.74 5.88
CA VAL A 312 -8.06 8.36 6.03
C VAL A 312 -8.11 7.61 4.70
N ASN A 313 -8.52 8.27 3.61
CA ASN A 313 -8.49 7.66 2.28
C ASN A 313 -7.06 7.40 1.77
N ASN A 314 -6.12 8.32 2.00
CA ASN A 314 -4.71 8.08 1.65
C ASN A 314 -4.12 6.93 2.46
N MET A 315 -4.50 6.80 3.74
CA MET A 315 -4.09 5.68 4.58
C MET A 315 -4.76 4.37 4.16
N TYR A 316 -6.01 4.41 3.71
CA TYR A 316 -6.69 3.26 3.12
C TYR A 316 -5.98 2.80 1.84
N ASP A 317 -5.59 3.74 0.96
CA ASP A 317 -4.81 3.42 -0.23
C ASP A 317 -3.46 2.78 0.15
N TYR A 318 -2.78 3.33 1.16
CA TYR A 318 -1.55 2.74 1.70
C TYR A 318 -1.78 1.31 2.20
N LEU A 319 -2.83 1.06 2.99
CA LEU A 319 -3.19 -0.29 3.44
C LEU A 319 -3.52 -1.23 2.27
N GLY A 320 -4.13 -0.72 1.19
CA GLY A 320 -4.37 -1.49 -0.03
C GLY A 320 -3.08 -1.89 -0.76
N THR A 321 -1.98 -1.16 -0.57
CA THR A 321 -0.65 -1.58 -1.04
C THR A 321 -0.02 -2.67 -0.16
N LEU A 322 -0.55 -2.88 1.05
CA LEU A 322 -0.13 -3.94 1.97
C LEU A 322 -0.99 -5.19 1.77
N ARG A 323 -0.40 -6.38 1.92
CA ARG A 323 -1.08 -7.64 1.61
C ARG A 323 -2.23 -7.89 2.59
N THR A 324 -3.49 -7.83 2.14
CA THR A 324 -4.67 -7.98 3.03
C THR A 324 -5.05 -9.42 3.34
N ASP A 325 -4.58 -10.38 2.55
CA ASP A 325 -5.15 -11.73 2.54
C ASP A 325 -4.32 -12.71 3.39
N ASN A 326 -3.05 -12.36 3.63
CA ASN A 326 -2.11 -13.02 4.53
C ASN A 326 -1.02 -11.99 4.88
N ALA A 327 -1.27 -11.15 5.88
CA ALA A 327 -0.29 -10.16 6.34
C ALA A 327 1.04 -10.86 6.65
N SER A 328 2.03 -10.66 5.80
CA SER A 328 3.35 -11.25 5.96
C SER A 328 4.13 -10.46 7.00
N GLN A 329 5.19 -11.06 7.56
CA GLN A 329 6.09 -10.35 8.49
C GLN A 329 6.55 -8.99 7.93
N GLY A 330 6.78 -8.91 6.61
CA GLY A 330 7.21 -7.69 5.92
C GLY A 330 6.13 -6.60 5.82
N ASP A 331 4.84 -6.94 5.85
CA ASP A 331 3.76 -5.94 5.84
C ASP A 331 3.69 -5.21 7.18
N PHE A 332 3.95 -5.91 8.29
CA PHE A 332 4.00 -5.29 9.61
C PHE A 332 5.20 -4.37 9.79
N ASP A 333 6.36 -4.77 9.28
CA ASP A 333 7.56 -3.92 9.28
C ASP A 333 7.30 -2.62 8.49
N ARG A 334 6.59 -2.71 7.36
CA ARG A 334 6.19 -1.54 6.57
C ARG A 334 5.26 -0.60 7.36
N VAL A 335 4.23 -1.12 8.03
CA VAL A 335 3.33 -0.31 8.87
C VAL A 335 4.10 0.37 10.00
N GLN A 336 5.00 -0.35 10.66
CA GLN A 336 5.81 0.19 11.75
C GLN A 336 6.71 1.32 11.25
N ILE A 337 7.47 1.09 10.17
CA ILE A 337 8.33 2.12 9.54
C ILE A 337 7.49 3.34 9.13
N PHE A 338 6.29 3.11 8.59
CA PHE A 338 5.39 4.18 8.19
C PHE A 338 4.89 5.00 9.38
N ILE A 339 4.49 4.38 10.50
CA ILE A 339 4.10 5.12 11.73
C ILE A 339 5.29 5.90 12.28
N GLU A 340 6.46 5.25 12.35
CA GLU A 340 7.70 5.82 12.88
C GLU A 340 8.17 7.03 12.06
N SER A 341 7.95 7.03 10.75
CA SER A 341 8.36 8.15 9.90
C SER A 341 7.67 9.46 10.33
N PHE A 342 6.41 9.43 10.78
CA PHE A 342 5.69 10.63 11.26
C PHE A 342 6.25 11.25 12.54
N SER A 343 7.16 10.55 13.24
CA SER A 343 7.75 11.01 14.50
C SER A 343 8.89 12.00 14.30
N VAL A 344 9.49 12.05 13.11
CA VAL A 344 10.56 13.01 12.80
C VAL A 344 9.99 14.37 12.37
N PRO A 345 10.62 15.49 12.79
CA PRO A 345 10.25 16.83 12.32
C PRO A 345 10.44 17.00 10.81
N ASP A 346 11.53 16.44 10.26
CA ASP A 346 11.92 16.56 8.86
C ASP A 346 12.08 15.16 8.25
N PRO A 347 11.30 14.83 7.19
CA PRO A 347 11.36 13.53 6.53
C PRO A 347 12.68 13.27 5.76
N THR A 348 13.51 14.30 5.56
CA THR A 348 14.83 14.16 4.90
C THR A 348 15.96 13.88 5.88
N MET A 349 15.71 14.01 7.20
CA MET A 349 16.68 13.62 8.22
C MET A 349 16.70 12.10 8.34
N GLU A 350 17.88 11.49 8.16
CA GLU A 350 18.08 10.10 8.57
C GLU A 350 17.74 9.97 10.06
N THR A 351 16.91 8.97 10.40
CA THR A 351 16.58 8.57 11.78
C THR A 351 17.80 7.95 12.46
N ALA A 352 18.95 8.63 12.46
CA ALA A 352 20.20 8.11 13.01
C ALA A 352 20.11 7.79 14.52
N SER A 353 19.11 8.35 15.22
CA SER A 353 18.87 8.15 16.65
C SER A 353 17.79 7.11 16.98
N MET A 354 17.11 6.53 15.99
CA MET A 354 16.06 5.53 16.20
C MET A 354 16.30 4.37 15.24
N ILE A 355 17.26 3.51 15.57
CA ILE A 355 17.44 2.23 14.87
C ILE A 355 16.52 1.24 15.59
N PRO A 356 15.31 0.94 15.07
CA PRO A 356 14.47 -0.08 15.66
C PRO A 356 15.21 -1.42 15.63
N SER A 357 15.03 -2.22 16.67
CA SER A 357 15.57 -3.58 16.67
C SER A 357 15.01 -4.34 15.45
N PRO A 358 15.85 -4.97 14.61
CA PRO A 358 15.38 -5.76 13.49
C PRO A 358 14.40 -6.83 13.96
N ARG A 359 13.23 -6.90 13.33
CA ARG A 359 12.15 -7.74 13.85
C ARG A 359 12.40 -9.23 13.75
N ASN A 360 13.18 -9.66 12.76
CA ASN A 360 13.69 -11.03 12.67
C ASN A 360 14.52 -11.42 13.90
N LEU A 361 15.33 -10.49 14.43
CA LEU A 361 16.09 -10.69 15.65
C LEU A 361 15.17 -10.77 16.88
N ALA A 362 14.21 -9.84 17.00
CA ALA A 362 13.23 -9.89 18.08
C ALA A 362 12.44 -11.21 18.08
N THR A 363 11.99 -11.66 16.90
CA THR A 363 11.26 -12.93 16.72
C THR A 363 12.11 -14.13 17.13
N LEU A 364 13.38 -14.15 16.73
CA LEU A 364 14.31 -15.21 17.11
C LEU A 364 14.46 -15.27 18.64
N ILE A 365 14.70 -14.13 19.28
CA ILE A 365 14.89 -14.04 20.73
C ILE A 365 13.61 -14.46 21.48
N CYS A 366 12.45 -13.91 21.13
CA CYS A 366 11.19 -14.28 21.79
C CYS A 366 10.87 -15.78 21.65
N LYS A 367 11.20 -16.39 20.49
CA LYS A 367 11.05 -17.84 20.30
C LYS A 367 12.06 -18.65 21.12
N MET A 368 13.30 -18.17 21.24
CA MET A 368 14.32 -18.80 22.09
C MET A 368 13.98 -18.74 23.58
N LEU A 369 13.29 -17.68 24.00
CA LEU A 369 12.77 -17.53 25.37
C LEU A 369 11.52 -18.39 25.62
N GLU A 370 10.99 -19.04 24.58
CA GLU A 370 9.79 -19.89 24.65
C GLU A 370 8.60 -19.16 25.29
N ILE A 371 8.37 -17.89 24.90
CA ILE A 371 7.26 -17.07 25.43
C ILE A 371 5.92 -17.78 25.25
N ARG A 372 5.16 -17.89 26.33
CA ARG A 372 3.82 -18.49 26.41
C ARG A 372 2.78 -17.45 26.80
N LYS A 373 1.52 -17.78 26.53
CA LYS A 373 0.34 -16.97 26.89
C LYS A 373 0.28 -16.55 28.36
N SER A 374 0.82 -17.36 29.27
CA SER A 374 0.77 -17.12 30.72
C SER A 374 1.91 -16.23 31.24
N ASP A 375 2.91 -15.93 30.41
CA ASP A 375 4.10 -15.24 30.88
C ASP A 375 3.85 -13.72 30.99
N ILE A 376 4.58 -13.06 31.89
CA ILE A 376 4.65 -11.60 31.96
C ILE A 376 5.93 -11.17 31.24
N VAL A 377 5.80 -10.30 30.25
CA VAL A 377 6.91 -9.79 29.45
C VAL A 377 7.18 -8.35 29.84
N ALA A 378 8.39 -8.11 30.38
CA ALA A 378 8.88 -6.79 30.73
C ALA A 378 10.06 -6.41 29.83
N ASP A 379 9.88 -5.37 29.01
CA ASP A 379 10.97 -4.75 28.23
C ASP A 379 11.33 -3.41 28.85
N ILE A 380 12.46 -3.38 29.57
CA ILE A 380 12.90 -2.21 30.34
C ILE A 380 13.54 -1.10 29.50
N SER A 381 13.71 -1.32 28.20
CA SER A 381 14.25 -0.33 27.26
C SER A 381 13.56 -0.49 25.91
N CYS A 382 12.24 -0.42 25.93
CA CYS A 382 11.41 -0.92 24.84
C CYS A 382 11.52 -0.14 23.53
N GLY A 383 12.04 1.09 23.54
CA GLY A 383 12.10 1.94 22.36
C GLY A 383 10.72 2.05 21.72
N THR A 384 10.62 1.72 20.43
CA THR A 384 9.37 1.70 19.66
C THR A 384 8.54 0.42 19.82
N GLY A 385 8.89 -0.45 20.76
CA GLY A 385 8.06 -1.58 21.21
C GLY A 385 8.20 -2.86 20.39
N THR A 386 9.27 -3.05 19.60
CA THR A 386 9.42 -4.24 18.74
C THR A 386 9.35 -5.56 19.51
N PHE A 387 9.99 -5.69 20.67
CA PHE A 387 9.93 -6.90 21.49
C PHE A 387 8.55 -7.10 22.13
N LEU A 388 7.89 -6.02 22.57
CA LEU A 388 6.54 -6.07 23.11
C LEU A 388 5.55 -6.58 22.05
N GLN A 389 5.61 -6.02 20.84
CA GLN A 389 4.79 -6.46 19.71
C GLN A 389 5.05 -7.91 19.33
N THR A 390 6.32 -8.33 19.29
CA THR A 390 6.71 -9.70 18.94
C THR A 390 6.25 -10.69 20.00
N SER A 391 6.28 -10.30 21.27
CA SER A 391 5.79 -11.14 22.36
C SER A 391 4.27 -11.30 22.29
N LEU A 392 3.54 -10.21 22.05
CA LEU A 392 2.10 -10.26 21.81
C LEU A 392 1.72 -11.17 20.63
N ASP A 393 2.48 -11.17 19.54
CA ASP A 393 2.25 -12.12 18.43
C ASP A 393 2.28 -13.58 18.84
N LEU A 394 3.08 -13.92 19.85
CA LEU A 394 3.20 -15.29 20.37
C LEU A 394 2.17 -15.59 21.45
N MET A 395 1.69 -14.57 22.16
CA MET A 395 0.79 -14.71 23.31
C MET A 395 -0.69 -14.61 22.93
N LEU A 396 -1.05 -13.76 21.96
CA LEU A 396 -2.45 -13.54 21.61
C LEU A 396 -3.04 -14.72 20.84
N GLY A 397 -4.33 -14.97 21.06
CA GLY A 397 -5.09 -16.03 20.39
C GLY A 397 -6.42 -15.53 19.84
N SER A 398 -7.39 -16.44 19.71
CA SER A 398 -8.72 -16.12 19.20
C SER A 398 -9.69 -15.55 20.24
N ASP A 399 -9.37 -15.63 21.53
CA ASP A 399 -10.22 -15.15 22.61
C ASP A 399 -9.95 -13.67 22.90
N THR A 400 -10.93 -12.81 22.64
CA THR A 400 -10.82 -11.36 22.80
C THR A 400 -10.67 -10.94 24.27
N GLU A 401 -11.33 -11.63 25.20
CA GLU A 401 -11.26 -11.27 26.62
C GLU A 401 -9.92 -11.69 27.24
N GLU A 402 -9.40 -12.85 26.83
CA GLU A 402 -8.03 -13.28 27.18
C GLU A 402 -6.98 -12.31 26.61
N ASN A 403 -7.15 -11.91 25.34
CA ASN A 403 -6.24 -10.98 24.67
C ASN A 403 -6.21 -9.61 25.36
N ASP A 404 -7.37 -9.07 25.77
CA ASP A 404 -7.44 -7.82 26.52
C ASP A 404 -6.68 -7.92 27.84
N LYS A 405 -6.84 -9.02 28.59
CA LYS A 405 -6.11 -9.27 29.84
C LYS A 405 -4.59 -9.36 29.61
N ILE A 406 -4.16 -10.05 28.56
CA ILE A 406 -2.74 -10.14 28.21
C ILE A 406 -2.17 -8.75 27.93
N MET A 407 -2.85 -7.95 27.10
CA MET A 407 -2.40 -6.62 26.73
C MET A 407 -2.35 -5.65 27.92
N THR A 408 -3.28 -5.73 28.87
CA THR A 408 -3.31 -4.81 30.01
C THR A 408 -2.39 -5.25 31.16
N ASN A 409 -2.25 -6.56 31.40
CA ASN A 409 -1.64 -7.05 32.64
C ASN A 409 -0.25 -7.64 32.44
N GLN A 410 0.01 -8.25 31.29
CA GLN A 410 1.18 -9.09 31.06
C GLN A 410 2.26 -8.45 30.18
N ILE A 411 1.97 -7.32 29.53
CA ILE A 411 2.94 -6.59 28.71
C ILE A 411 3.33 -5.30 29.41
N ILE A 412 4.60 -5.20 29.80
CA ILE A 412 5.17 -4.05 30.49
C ILE A 412 6.32 -3.51 29.66
N GLY A 413 6.24 -2.25 29.26
CA GLY A 413 7.29 -1.55 28.54
C GLY A 413 7.81 -0.38 29.34
N ARG A 414 9.11 -0.15 29.28
CA ARG A 414 9.72 1.05 29.85
C ARG A 414 10.73 1.64 28.91
N ASP A 415 10.68 2.95 28.80
CA ASP A 415 11.70 3.74 28.14
C ASP A 415 11.83 5.08 28.88
N LYS A 416 13.06 5.58 28.98
CA LYS A 416 13.31 6.88 29.62
C LYS A 416 12.76 8.05 28.78
N ASP A 417 12.55 7.82 27.48
CA ASP A 417 12.10 8.83 26.54
C ASP A 417 10.59 8.70 26.30
N ALA A 418 9.79 9.60 26.88
CA ALA A 418 8.33 9.63 26.71
C ALA A 418 7.88 9.65 25.23
N PRO A 419 8.56 10.39 24.33
CA PRO A 419 8.47 10.19 22.89
C PRO A 419 8.50 8.74 22.40
N MET A 420 9.47 7.93 22.83
CA MET A 420 9.60 6.52 22.42
C MET A 420 8.42 5.69 22.89
N LEU A 421 7.98 5.90 24.13
CA LEU A 421 6.77 5.23 24.65
C LEU A 421 5.53 5.59 23.84
N SER A 422 5.41 6.82 23.37
CA SER A 422 4.29 7.26 22.53
C SER A 422 4.28 6.52 21.19
N ILE A 423 5.44 6.35 20.57
CA ILE A 423 5.60 5.58 19.32
C ILE A 423 5.33 4.09 19.57
N SER A 424 5.87 3.52 20.66
CA SER A 424 5.62 2.14 21.07
C SER A 424 4.13 1.85 21.20
N ARG A 425 3.41 2.76 21.86
CA ARG A 425 1.95 2.68 21.99
C ARG A 425 1.25 2.79 20.65
N ALA A 426 1.63 3.73 19.79
CA ALA A 426 1.05 3.86 18.45
C ALA A 426 1.23 2.57 17.63
N ASN A 427 2.42 1.95 17.70
CA ASN A 427 2.70 0.68 17.05
C ASN A 427 1.84 -0.46 17.62
N LEU A 428 1.78 -0.61 18.94
CA LEU A 428 0.92 -1.60 19.61
C LEU A 428 -0.54 -1.41 19.23
N VAL A 429 -1.03 -0.17 19.27
CA VAL A 429 -2.43 0.16 18.99
C VAL A 429 -2.80 -0.10 17.54
N SER A 430 -1.97 0.35 16.60
CA SER A 430 -2.18 0.10 15.17
C SER A 430 -2.33 -1.38 14.82
N ARG A 431 -1.77 -2.24 15.69
CA ARG A 431 -1.63 -3.66 15.46
C ARG A 431 -2.65 -4.51 16.18
N PHE A 432 -2.87 -4.22 17.45
CA PHE A 432 -3.66 -5.07 18.34
C PHE A 432 -4.95 -4.39 18.82
N GLY A 433 -5.21 -3.15 18.39
CA GLY A 433 -6.36 -2.36 18.82
C GLY A 433 -6.04 -1.46 20.01
N THR A 434 -7.05 -0.81 20.60
CA THR A 434 -6.90 0.09 21.76
C THR A 434 -7.27 -0.62 23.07
N PRO A 435 -6.38 -1.40 23.71
CA PRO A 435 -6.61 -1.86 25.07
C PRO A 435 -6.63 -0.67 26.03
N GLY A 436 -7.50 -0.72 27.03
CA GLY A 436 -7.80 0.44 27.89
C GLY A 436 -6.65 0.91 28.79
N ASP A 437 -5.64 0.07 29.05
CA ASP A 437 -4.51 0.45 29.90
C ASP A 437 -3.23 -0.36 29.60
N LEU A 438 -2.41 0.10 28.65
CA LEU A 438 -1.08 -0.49 28.39
C LEU A 438 -0.10 -0.08 29.49
N LYS A 439 0.68 -1.01 30.04
CA LYS A 439 1.71 -0.69 31.07
C LYS A 439 3.01 -0.19 30.43
N LEU A 440 2.98 0.98 29.78
CA LEU A 440 4.17 1.67 29.25
C LEU A 440 4.56 2.85 30.15
N VAL A 441 5.73 2.79 30.78
CA VAL A 441 6.14 3.72 31.86
C VAL A 441 7.53 4.32 31.66
N THR A 442 7.79 5.48 32.26
CA THR A 442 9.10 6.15 32.16
C THR A 442 10.07 5.80 33.31
N ASP A 443 9.55 5.42 34.49
CA ASP A 443 10.35 5.13 35.69
C ASP A 443 10.43 3.63 36.03
N SER A 444 11.59 3.19 36.52
CA SER A 444 11.87 1.85 37.07
C SER A 444 11.03 1.53 38.30
N LEU A 445 10.84 2.53 39.17
CA LEU A 445 10.08 2.36 40.41
C LEU A 445 8.60 2.04 40.14
N GLU A 446 8.07 2.51 39.02
CA GLU A 446 6.71 2.20 38.57
C GLU A 446 6.60 0.73 38.11
N ILE A 447 7.63 0.17 37.46
CA ILE A 447 7.63 -1.25 37.04
C ILE A 447 7.56 -2.19 38.25
N GLU A 448 8.35 -1.91 39.30
CA GLU A 448 8.31 -2.71 40.54
C GLU A 448 6.92 -2.65 41.19
N GLN A 449 6.23 -1.52 41.13
CA GLN A 449 4.86 -1.40 41.65
C GLN A 449 3.84 -2.13 40.76
N LEU A 450 4.02 -2.09 39.44
CA LEU A 450 3.16 -2.74 38.44
C LEU A 450 3.29 -4.27 38.41
N THR A 451 4.40 -4.81 38.92
CA THR A 451 4.68 -6.25 39.06
C THR A 451 4.35 -6.78 40.45
N ASN A 452 4.26 -5.92 41.47
CA ASN A 452 3.93 -6.27 42.85
C ASN A 452 2.45 -6.06 43.21
N SER A 453 1.60 -5.61 42.27
CA SER A 453 0.20 -5.26 42.58
C SER A 453 -0.73 -6.46 42.76
N ASP A 454 -0.33 -7.66 42.36
CA ASP A 454 -1.06 -8.89 42.65
C ASP A 454 -0.17 -9.81 43.47
N GLY A 455 -0.43 -9.87 44.78
CA GLY A 455 0.04 -10.96 45.61
C GLY A 455 -0.76 -12.22 45.32
N GLU A 456 -0.51 -12.85 44.16
CA GLU A 456 -0.73 -14.28 43.85
C GLU A 456 0.32 -14.78 42.87
#